data_AF-A0AAW7YJN7-F1
#
_entry.id   AF-A0AAW7YJN7-F1
#
_cell.length_a   1.000
_cell.length_b   1.000
_cell.length_c   1.000
_cell.angle_alpha   90.00
_cell.angle_beta   90.00
_cell.angle_gamma   90.00
#
_symmetry.space_group_name_H-M   'P 1'
#
loop_
_entity.id
_entity.type
_entity.pdbx_description
1 polymer ?
#
loop_
_entity_poly.entity_id
_entity_poly.type
_entity_poly.pdbx_seq_one_letter_code
_entity_poly.pdbx_strand_id
1 'polypeptide(L)'
;MSSLNFEDEKNNFREFYNEKHETLEAAKGAFIAIINSILADEYAISAVTGRVKDRDESIKKFALKYQSALEEAQEEYEIKNHITDLIGLRVISLYESDVQKIKDVLAEEFEVIEITDKIKDIESKESSFGYKGLHVDLKLKTPRNTMREYSRYAEFRFEVQIRTIIQDAWSVLDHKIKYKKSIPLPLKRRINTLAALFELADREFYSIREKTIKAAEDEKQKAKTATPSENEALNVFSFLAIVDELFDGYDFHSYKVDGFVSEILSYGDVTPSEFKSIIDNNFSYIEKYKNSIDETPTRKHAFNPYTELRHVLYQSDKTKYERALYDSQRKKFSEWSEENPQ
;
A
#
# COMPACT_ATOMS: atom_id res chain seq x y z
N MET A 1 -33.27 23.69 -12.66
CA MET A 1 -34.27 23.09 -13.57
C MET A 1 -33.52 22.83 -14.86
N SER A 2 -33.65 21.65 -15.44
CA SER A 2 -33.03 21.30 -16.72
C SER A 2 -33.47 22.28 -17.81
N SER A 3 -32.58 22.58 -18.76
CA SER A 3 -32.85 23.54 -19.83
C SER A 3 -32.17 23.11 -21.13
N LEU A 4 -32.78 23.50 -22.26
CA LEU A 4 -32.18 23.37 -23.59
C LEU A 4 -31.18 24.51 -23.89
N ASN A 5 -31.16 25.56 -23.06
CA ASN A 5 -30.30 26.71 -23.26
C ASN A 5 -28.96 26.52 -22.53
N PHE A 6 -27.90 26.31 -23.29
CA PHE A 6 -26.55 26.15 -22.76
C PHE A 6 -26.06 27.32 -21.89
N GLU A 7 -26.37 28.57 -22.24
CA GLU A 7 -25.89 29.72 -21.46
C GLU A 7 -26.62 29.84 -20.10
N ASP A 8 -27.89 29.45 -20.05
CA ASP A 8 -28.63 29.38 -18.78
C ASP A 8 -28.05 28.25 -17.90
N GLU A 9 -27.84 27.07 -18.47
CA GLU A 9 -27.25 25.94 -17.73
C GLU A 9 -25.82 26.20 -17.26
N LYS A 10 -25.04 26.94 -18.04
CA LYS A 10 -23.70 27.38 -17.65
C LYS A 10 -23.74 28.32 -16.45
N ASN A 11 -24.71 29.22 -16.36
CA ASN A 11 -24.89 30.08 -15.18
C ASN A 11 -25.36 29.27 -13.97
N ASN A 12 -26.35 28.39 -14.15
CA ASN A 12 -26.83 27.47 -13.12
C ASN A 12 -25.68 26.61 -12.54
N PHE A 13 -24.83 26.07 -13.41
CA PHE A 13 -23.67 25.28 -13.00
C PHE A 13 -22.63 26.11 -12.25
N ARG A 14 -22.39 27.37 -12.67
CA ARG A 14 -21.46 28.27 -11.97
C ARG A 14 -21.94 28.58 -10.55
N GLU A 15 -23.22 28.85 -10.38
CA GLU A 15 -23.83 29.09 -9.06
C GLU A 15 -23.72 27.83 -8.19
N PHE A 16 -24.16 26.69 -8.70
CA PHE A 16 -24.02 25.40 -8.03
C PHE A 16 -22.57 25.12 -7.59
N TYR A 17 -21.61 25.32 -8.50
CA TYR A 17 -20.20 25.08 -8.21
C TYR A 17 -19.69 26.01 -7.10
N ASN A 18 -20.00 27.30 -7.19
CA ASN A 18 -19.56 28.28 -6.20
C ASN A 18 -20.17 28.00 -4.81
N GLU A 19 -21.46 27.65 -4.75
CA GLU A 19 -22.16 27.32 -3.50
C GLU A 19 -21.60 26.03 -2.86
N LYS A 20 -21.35 25.01 -3.68
CA LYS A 20 -20.93 23.69 -3.20
C LYS A 20 -19.41 23.51 -3.11
N HIS A 21 -18.60 24.47 -3.55
CA HIS A 21 -17.15 24.34 -3.66
C HIS A 21 -16.47 23.86 -2.37
N GLU A 22 -16.76 24.51 -1.24
CA GLU A 22 -16.19 24.11 0.06
C GLU A 22 -16.64 22.69 0.46
N THR A 23 -17.87 22.31 0.13
CA THR A 23 -18.37 20.97 0.41
C THR A 23 -17.74 19.92 -0.51
N LEU A 24 -17.45 20.25 -1.77
CA LEU A 24 -16.72 19.39 -2.70
C LEU A 24 -15.28 19.15 -2.21
N GLU A 25 -14.60 20.20 -1.73
CA GLU A 25 -13.26 20.09 -1.16
C GLU A 25 -13.25 19.25 0.13
N ALA A 26 -14.25 19.45 1.00
CA ALA A 26 -14.42 18.63 2.21
C ALA A 26 -14.74 17.16 1.87
N ALA A 27 -15.61 16.92 0.87
CA ALA A 27 -15.93 15.57 0.39
C ALA A 27 -14.70 14.87 -0.17
N LYS A 28 -13.87 15.56 -0.98
CA LYS A 28 -12.59 15.05 -1.46
C LYS A 28 -11.70 14.59 -0.31
N GLY A 29 -11.53 15.42 0.72
CA GLY A 29 -10.75 15.06 1.91
C GLY A 29 -11.30 13.83 2.63
N ALA A 30 -12.62 13.75 2.81
CA ALA A 30 -13.28 12.61 3.43
C ALA A 30 -13.08 11.32 2.63
N PHE A 31 -13.25 11.36 1.31
CA PHE A 31 -13.08 10.20 0.44
C PHE A 31 -11.63 9.70 0.42
N ILE A 32 -10.64 10.61 0.40
CA ILE A 32 -9.22 10.25 0.53
C ILE A 32 -8.96 9.54 1.87
N ALA A 33 -9.52 10.06 2.98
CA ALA A 33 -9.35 9.44 4.30
C ALA A 33 -9.97 8.04 4.36
N ILE A 34 -11.17 7.86 3.82
CA ILE A 34 -11.84 6.56 3.76
C ILE A 34 -11.03 5.57 2.92
N ILE A 35 -10.60 5.95 1.72
CA ILE A 35 -9.83 5.07 0.83
C ILE A 35 -8.49 4.69 1.47
N ASN A 36 -7.77 5.64 2.07
CA ASN A 36 -6.55 5.33 2.80
C ASN A 36 -6.81 4.31 3.92
N SER A 37 -7.88 4.49 4.71
CA SER A 37 -8.22 3.57 5.78
C SER A 37 -8.57 2.17 5.29
N ILE A 38 -9.22 2.05 4.12
CA ILE A 38 -9.57 0.75 3.53
C ILE A 38 -8.31 0.03 3.02
N LEU A 39 -7.33 0.76 2.49
CA LEU A 39 -6.18 0.17 1.80
C LEU A 39 -4.91 0.03 2.65
N ALA A 40 -4.82 0.69 3.81
CA ALA A 40 -3.57 0.88 4.57
C ALA A 40 -2.84 -0.41 4.97
N ASP A 41 -3.58 -1.49 5.27
CA ASP A 41 -2.99 -2.71 5.86
C ASP A 41 -2.78 -3.83 4.83
N GLU A 42 -3.48 -3.78 3.70
CA GLU A 42 -3.52 -4.90 2.75
C GLU A 42 -2.72 -4.64 1.47
N TYR A 43 -2.56 -3.36 1.09
CA TYR A 43 -1.97 -3.00 -0.20
C TYR A 43 -0.78 -2.07 -0.04
N ALA A 44 0.25 -2.32 -0.85
CA ALA A 44 1.39 -1.42 -0.96
C ALA A 44 1.01 -0.18 -1.80
N ILE A 45 0.38 0.78 -1.14
CA ILE A 45 -0.02 2.07 -1.73
C ILE A 45 1.09 3.10 -1.52
N SER A 46 1.53 3.72 -2.61
CA SER A 46 2.49 4.82 -2.57
C SER A 46 1.83 6.12 -2.13
N ALA A 47 0.66 6.43 -2.69
CA ALA A 47 -0.09 7.64 -2.35
C ALA A 47 -1.56 7.54 -2.78
N VAL A 48 -2.43 8.19 -1.99
CA VAL A 48 -3.80 8.54 -2.41
C VAL A 48 -3.90 10.06 -2.44
N THR A 49 -4.19 10.60 -3.62
CA THR A 49 -4.29 12.05 -3.84
C THR A 49 -5.64 12.39 -4.48
N GLY A 50 -6.02 13.66 -4.48
CA GLY A 50 -7.25 14.08 -5.13
C GLY A 50 -7.28 15.56 -5.47
N ARG A 51 -8.22 15.92 -6.34
CA ARG A 51 -8.51 17.30 -6.72
C ARG A 51 -10.01 17.49 -6.93
N VAL A 52 -10.48 18.71 -6.71
CA VAL A 52 -11.73 19.19 -7.29
C VAL A 52 -11.41 19.79 -8.65
N LYS A 53 -12.21 19.45 -9.66
CA LYS A 53 -12.00 19.91 -11.02
C LYS A 53 -12.40 21.37 -11.17
N ASP A 54 -11.62 22.12 -11.97
CA ASP A 54 -11.94 23.52 -12.25
C ASP A 54 -13.32 23.68 -12.91
N ARG A 55 -14.01 24.75 -12.50
CA ARG A 55 -15.37 25.07 -12.93
C ARG A 55 -15.45 25.30 -14.44
N ASP A 56 -14.57 26.14 -14.98
CA ASP A 56 -14.61 26.50 -16.40
C ASP A 56 -14.07 25.35 -17.27
N GLU A 57 -13.14 24.53 -16.77
CA GLU A 57 -12.78 23.25 -17.40
C GLU A 57 -13.93 22.25 -17.44
N SER A 58 -14.77 22.20 -16.40
CA SER A 58 -15.95 21.32 -16.35
C SER A 58 -16.98 21.71 -17.42
N ILE A 59 -17.27 23.01 -17.54
CA ILE A 59 -18.14 23.55 -18.60
C ILE A 59 -17.57 23.25 -19.99
N LYS A 60 -16.26 23.47 -20.19
CA LYS A 60 -15.60 23.15 -21.48
C LYS A 60 -15.68 21.67 -21.82
N LYS A 61 -15.47 20.77 -20.84
CA LYS A 61 -15.62 19.32 -21.06
C LYS A 61 -17.04 18.97 -21.47
N PHE A 62 -18.05 19.57 -20.82
CA PHE A 62 -19.45 19.35 -21.19
C PHE A 62 -19.72 19.78 -22.64
N ALA A 63 -19.35 21.02 -22.98
CA ALA A 63 -19.54 21.59 -24.31
C ALA A 63 -18.92 20.71 -25.41
N LEU A 64 -17.71 20.21 -25.17
CA LEU A 64 -16.99 19.39 -26.15
C LEU A 64 -17.53 17.97 -26.31
N LYS A 65 -18.14 17.39 -25.26
CA LYS A 65 -18.50 15.96 -25.24
C LYS A 65 -20.00 15.71 -25.37
N TYR A 66 -20.85 16.59 -24.89
CA TYR A 66 -22.28 16.32 -24.73
C TYR A 66 -23.19 17.36 -25.38
N GLN A 67 -22.80 18.64 -25.39
CA GLN A 67 -23.69 19.73 -25.80
C GLN A 67 -24.34 19.51 -27.16
N SER A 68 -23.55 19.32 -28.24
CA SER A 68 -24.11 19.19 -29.59
C SER A 68 -25.07 18.00 -29.71
N ALA A 69 -24.74 16.87 -29.11
CA ALA A 69 -25.59 15.67 -29.18
C ALA A 69 -26.92 15.86 -28.42
N LEU A 70 -26.90 16.49 -27.25
CA LEU A 70 -28.09 16.73 -26.44
C LEU A 70 -29.00 17.80 -27.05
N GLU A 71 -28.42 18.88 -27.58
CA GLU A 71 -29.17 19.94 -28.25
C GLU A 71 -29.80 19.45 -29.57
N GLU A 72 -29.09 18.64 -30.35
CA GLU A 72 -29.64 18.00 -31.55
C GLU A 72 -30.79 17.03 -31.21
N ALA A 73 -30.69 16.32 -30.09
CA ALA A 73 -31.73 15.43 -29.59
C ALA A 73 -32.91 16.16 -28.93
N GLN A 74 -32.83 17.48 -28.74
CA GLN A 74 -33.77 18.29 -27.97
C GLN A 74 -34.03 17.75 -26.55
N GLU A 75 -32.98 17.22 -25.91
CA GLU A 75 -33.03 16.74 -24.54
C GLU A 75 -32.60 17.85 -23.58
N GLU A 76 -33.46 18.20 -22.61
CA GLU A 76 -33.06 19.11 -21.53
C GLU A 76 -31.98 18.47 -20.66
N TYR A 77 -30.98 19.25 -20.28
CA TYR A 77 -29.85 18.74 -19.51
C TYR A 77 -29.51 19.64 -18.33
N GLU A 78 -28.77 19.07 -17.38
CA GLU A 78 -28.08 19.81 -16.33
C GLU A 78 -26.59 19.46 -16.38
N ILE A 79 -25.71 20.45 -16.61
CA ILE A 79 -24.27 20.22 -16.78
C ILE A 79 -23.70 19.37 -15.63
N LYS A 80 -24.14 19.62 -14.39
CA LYS A 80 -23.66 18.93 -13.19
C LYS A 80 -23.85 17.40 -13.25
N ASN A 81 -24.89 16.91 -13.91
CA ASN A 81 -25.21 15.49 -13.98
C ASN A 81 -24.30 14.72 -14.96
N HIS A 82 -23.64 15.43 -15.87
CA HIS A 82 -22.76 14.84 -16.90
C HIS A 82 -21.26 14.95 -16.57
N ILE A 83 -20.90 15.67 -15.50
CA ILE A 83 -19.53 15.78 -15.01
C ILE A 83 -19.35 14.83 -13.82
N THR A 84 -19.04 13.57 -14.11
CA THR A 84 -18.80 12.53 -13.09
C THR A 84 -17.47 12.72 -12.35
N ASP A 85 -16.51 13.44 -12.96
CA ASP A 85 -15.15 13.68 -12.44
C ASP A 85 -14.99 15.04 -11.74
N LEU A 86 -16.06 15.56 -11.09
CA LEU A 86 -15.95 16.79 -10.28
C LEU A 86 -14.98 16.60 -9.11
N ILE A 87 -15.06 15.45 -8.44
CA ILE A 87 -14.07 15.00 -7.46
C ILE A 87 -13.28 13.87 -8.13
N GLY A 88 -12.01 14.13 -8.43
CA GLY A 88 -11.12 13.15 -9.03
C GLY A 88 -10.04 12.72 -8.03
N LEU A 89 -10.01 11.44 -7.69
CA LEU A 89 -9.03 10.82 -6.83
C LEU A 89 -8.05 9.96 -7.64
N ARG A 90 -6.84 9.81 -7.12
CA ARG A 90 -5.79 8.94 -7.67
C ARG A 90 -5.26 8.04 -6.57
N VAL A 91 -5.32 6.74 -6.80
CA VAL A 91 -4.69 5.72 -5.96
C VAL A 91 -3.48 5.20 -6.72
N ILE A 92 -2.29 5.41 -6.16
CA ILE A 92 -1.02 5.02 -6.76
C ILE A 92 -0.51 3.78 -6.03
N SER A 93 -0.62 2.61 -6.65
CA SER A 93 -0.05 1.34 -6.19
C SER A 93 1.41 1.21 -6.60
N LEU A 94 2.16 0.36 -5.89
CA LEU A 94 3.54 0.04 -6.30
C LEU A 94 3.58 -0.86 -7.54
N TYR A 95 2.63 -1.79 -7.68
CA TYR A 95 2.67 -2.85 -8.70
C TYR A 95 1.34 -2.98 -9.43
N GLU A 96 1.41 -3.49 -10.66
CA GLU A 96 0.25 -3.71 -11.54
C GLU A 96 -0.74 -4.75 -10.98
N SER A 97 -0.24 -5.79 -10.31
CA SER A 97 -1.07 -6.85 -9.72
C SER A 97 -2.07 -6.37 -8.68
N ASP A 98 -1.79 -5.23 -8.05
CA ASP A 98 -2.64 -4.64 -7.01
C ASP A 98 -3.73 -3.73 -7.60
N VAL A 99 -3.60 -3.29 -8.86
CA VAL A 99 -4.57 -2.38 -9.51
C VAL A 99 -5.97 -3.00 -9.55
N GLN A 100 -6.07 -4.27 -9.98
CA GLN A 100 -7.35 -4.95 -10.08
C GLN A 100 -7.95 -5.25 -8.69
N LYS A 101 -7.11 -5.67 -7.73
CA LYS A 101 -7.53 -5.97 -6.36
C LYS A 101 -8.09 -4.73 -5.66
N ILE A 102 -7.40 -3.59 -5.78
CA ILE A 102 -7.86 -2.30 -5.26
C ILE A 102 -9.23 -1.96 -5.87
N LYS A 103 -9.42 -2.17 -7.17
CA LYS A 103 -10.73 -1.95 -7.81
C LYS A 103 -11.82 -2.84 -7.21
N ASP A 104 -11.51 -4.11 -6.96
CA ASP A 104 -12.46 -5.05 -6.38
C ASP A 104 -12.86 -4.61 -4.96
N VAL A 105 -11.89 -4.28 -4.11
CA VAL A 105 -12.14 -3.77 -2.75
C VAL A 105 -12.96 -2.47 -2.77
N LEU A 106 -12.63 -1.52 -3.64
CA LEU A 106 -13.40 -0.28 -3.77
C LEU A 106 -14.83 -0.55 -4.28
N ALA A 107 -15.02 -1.53 -5.17
CA ALA A 107 -16.35 -1.90 -5.65
C ALA A 107 -17.22 -2.57 -4.57
N GLU A 108 -16.60 -3.19 -3.57
CA GLU A 108 -17.31 -3.75 -2.41
C GLU A 108 -17.72 -2.66 -1.42
N GLU A 109 -16.83 -1.70 -1.17
CA GLU A 109 -17.00 -0.64 -0.16
C GLU A 109 -17.88 0.55 -0.62
N PHE A 110 -17.97 0.76 -1.94
CA PHE A 110 -18.68 1.88 -2.54
C PHE A 110 -19.75 1.41 -3.53
N GLU A 111 -20.67 2.31 -3.87
CA GLU A 111 -21.62 2.10 -4.96
C GLU A 111 -20.91 2.39 -6.28
N VAL A 112 -20.80 1.38 -7.15
CA VAL A 112 -20.18 1.51 -8.46
C VAL A 112 -21.19 2.06 -9.46
N ILE A 113 -20.83 3.17 -10.11
CA ILE A 113 -21.63 3.80 -11.16
C ILE A 113 -21.16 3.33 -12.53
N GLU A 114 -19.85 3.44 -12.78
CA GLU A 114 -19.23 3.07 -14.04
C GLU A 114 -17.79 2.60 -13.81
N ILE A 115 -17.33 1.63 -14.59
CA ILE A 115 -15.93 1.21 -14.63
C ILE A 115 -15.44 1.39 -16.05
N THR A 116 -14.37 2.18 -16.22
CA THR A 116 -13.72 2.38 -17.53
C THR A 116 -12.30 1.86 -17.47
N ASP A 117 -12.03 0.80 -18.24
CA ASP A 117 -10.69 0.24 -18.42
C ASP A 117 -10.00 0.89 -19.62
N LYS A 118 -9.19 1.91 -19.34
CA LYS A 118 -8.49 2.65 -20.39
C LYS A 118 -7.34 1.88 -21.02
N ILE A 119 -6.89 0.76 -20.43
CA ILE A 119 -5.88 -0.09 -21.04
C ILE A 119 -6.52 -0.81 -22.24
N LYS A 120 -7.64 -1.49 -21.99
CA LYS A 120 -8.41 -2.21 -23.02
C LYS A 120 -8.92 -1.30 -24.14
N ASP A 121 -9.34 -0.09 -23.80
CA ASP A 121 -9.78 0.91 -24.79
C ASP A 121 -8.66 1.35 -25.74
N ILE A 122 -7.40 1.31 -25.28
CA ILE A 122 -6.24 1.68 -26.08
C ILE A 122 -5.76 0.49 -26.91
N GLU A 123 -5.68 -0.69 -26.31
CA GLU A 123 -5.32 -1.94 -27.00
C GLU A 123 -6.28 -2.27 -28.16
N SER A 124 -7.57 -1.93 -28.02
CA SER A 124 -8.58 -2.17 -29.06
C SER A 124 -8.55 -1.19 -30.25
N LYS A 125 -7.73 -0.14 -30.19
CA LYS A 125 -7.66 0.90 -31.25
C LYS A 125 -6.23 1.06 -31.75
N GLU A 126 -5.95 0.56 -32.96
CA GLU A 126 -4.65 0.64 -33.64
C GLU A 126 -4.05 2.08 -33.74
N SER A 127 -4.90 3.10 -33.72
CA SER A 127 -4.52 4.52 -33.84
C SER A 127 -4.31 5.23 -32.50
N SER A 128 -4.60 4.55 -31.38
CA SER A 128 -4.51 5.13 -30.05
C SER A 128 -3.30 4.57 -29.30
N PHE A 129 -2.60 5.46 -28.60
CA PHE A 129 -1.41 5.11 -27.83
C PHE A 129 -1.53 5.71 -26.43
N GLY A 130 -1.24 4.90 -25.42
CA GLY A 130 -1.14 5.35 -24.04
C GLY A 130 -1.04 4.19 -23.05
N TYR A 131 -0.42 4.49 -21.92
CA TYR A 131 -0.29 3.61 -20.78
C TYR A 131 -1.12 4.24 -19.66
N LYS A 132 -2.37 3.81 -19.50
CA LYS A 132 -3.35 4.48 -18.62
C LYS A 132 -3.90 3.52 -17.58
N GLY A 133 -4.25 4.04 -16.42
CA GLY A 133 -4.85 3.23 -15.36
C GLY A 133 -6.32 2.93 -15.55
N LEU A 134 -6.85 2.21 -14.57
CA LEU A 134 -8.26 1.86 -14.42
C LEU A 134 -9.03 3.02 -13.77
N HIS A 135 -10.21 3.33 -14.29
CA HIS A 135 -11.05 4.39 -13.78
C HIS A 135 -12.34 3.80 -13.22
N VAL A 136 -12.74 4.23 -12.03
CA VAL A 136 -13.95 3.76 -11.35
C VAL A 136 -14.74 4.98 -10.86
N ASP A 137 -15.94 5.17 -11.37
CA ASP A 137 -16.87 6.19 -10.90
C ASP A 137 -17.70 5.62 -9.74
N LEU A 138 -17.60 6.27 -8.58
CA LEU A 138 -18.11 5.78 -7.30
C LEU A 138 -19.02 6.78 -6.60
N LYS A 139 -19.79 6.26 -5.64
CA LYS A 139 -20.59 7.01 -4.68
C LYS A 139 -20.56 6.31 -3.32
N LEU A 140 -20.83 7.05 -2.24
CA LEU A 140 -20.96 6.46 -0.91
C LEU A 140 -22.09 5.42 -0.88
N LYS A 141 -21.76 4.21 -0.43
CA LYS A 141 -22.69 3.10 -0.19
C LYS A 141 -23.31 3.20 1.20
N THR A 142 -24.48 2.59 1.39
CA THR A 142 -25.09 2.39 2.71
C THR A 142 -24.28 1.37 3.53
N PRO A 143 -24.07 1.58 4.85
CA PRO A 143 -24.65 2.63 5.69
C PRO A 143 -23.90 3.97 5.66
N ARG A 144 -22.70 4.03 5.09
CA ARG A 144 -21.80 5.19 5.15
C ARG A 144 -22.46 6.47 4.62
N ASN A 145 -23.26 6.38 3.57
CA ASN A 145 -24.01 7.53 3.02
C ASN A 145 -25.11 8.11 3.95
N THR A 146 -25.54 7.37 4.97
CA THR A 146 -26.54 7.83 5.95
C THR A 146 -25.94 8.25 7.29
N MET A 147 -24.65 7.96 7.53
CA MET A 147 -23.97 8.37 8.75
C MET A 147 -23.88 9.90 8.83
N ARG A 148 -24.08 10.47 10.03
CA ARG A 148 -24.19 11.92 10.21
C ARG A 148 -22.99 12.67 9.64
N GLU A 149 -21.79 12.12 9.82
CA GLU A 149 -20.51 12.66 9.39
C GLU A 149 -20.35 12.70 7.86
N TYR A 150 -21.01 11.79 7.14
CA TYR A 150 -20.85 11.61 5.69
C TYR A 150 -22.11 11.90 4.86
N SER A 151 -23.27 12.01 5.51
CA SER A 151 -24.57 12.26 4.86
C SER A 151 -24.57 13.51 3.97
N ARG A 152 -23.84 14.56 4.39
CA ARG A 152 -23.65 15.78 3.60
C ARG A 152 -22.84 15.59 2.30
N TYR A 153 -22.17 14.45 2.13
CA TYR A 153 -21.41 14.11 0.92
C TYR A 153 -22.09 13.03 0.08
N ALA A 154 -23.22 12.48 0.55
CA ALA A 154 -23.89 11.35 -0.07
C ALA A 154 -24.36 11.63 -1.50
N GLU A 155 -24.62 12.89 -1.87
CA GLU A 155 -25.03 13.27 -3.22
C GLU A 155 -23.88 13.27 -4.24
N PHE A 156 -22.63 13.38 -3.80
CA PHE A 156 -21.49 13.54 -4.70
C PHE A 156 -20.99 12.21 -5.25
N ARG A 157 -20.70 12.22 -6.55
CA ARG A 157 -19.95 11.18 -7.25
C ARG A 157 -18.48 11.56 -7.26
N PHE A 158 -17.61 10.56 -7.32
CA PHE A 158 -16.18 10.77 -7.46
C PHE A 158 -15.56 9.71 -8.36
N GLU A 159 -14.61 10.11 -9.21
CA GLU A 159 -13.83 9.21 -10.05
C GLU A 159 -12.57 8.81 -9.30
N VAL A 160 -12.29 7.52 -9.15
CA VAL A 160 -11.01 6.99 -8.67
C VAL A 160 -10.21 6.45 -9.84
N GLN A 161 -9.02 7.01 -10.04
CA GLN A 161 -8.05 6.53 -11.03
C GLN A 161 -7.00 5.68 -10.31
N ILE A 162 -7.05 4.37 -10.54
CA ILE A 162 -6.13 3.40 -9.92
C ILE A 162 -4.98 3.15 -10.90
N ARG A 163 -3.75 3.39 -10.45
CA ARG A 163 -2.54 3.39 -11.27
C ARG A 163 -1.35 2.84 -10.51
N THR A 164 -0.39 2.27 -11.23
CA THR A 164 0.96 2.10 -10.69
C THR A 164 1.73 3.43 -10.65
N ILE A 165 2.86 3.47 -9.93
CA ILE A 165 3.80 4.61 -9.97
C ILE A 165 4.20 4.94 -11.42
N ILE A 166 4.47 3.91 -12.23
CA ILE A 166 4.95 4.07 -13.60
C ILE A 166 3.84 4.59 -14.51
N GLN A 167 2.60 4.11 -14.34
CA GLN A 167 1.41 4.64 -15.03
C GLN A 167 1.14 6.10 -14.67
N ASP A 168 1.24 6.49 -13.40
CA ASP A 168 1.04 7.89 -12.99
C ASP A 168 2.14 8.80 -13.56
N ALA A 169 3.41 8.38 -13.50
CA ALA A 169 4.52 9.10 -14.10
C ALA A 169 4.33 9.28 -15.61
N TRP A 170 3.96 8.22 -16.33
CA TRP A 170 3.65 8.31 -17.75
C TRP A 170 2.50 9.29 -18.02
N SER A 171 1.40 9.21 -17.26
CA SER A 171 0.24 10.07 -17.47
C SER A 171 0.57 11.56 -17.28
N VAL A 172 1.45 11.90 -16.34
CA VAL A 172 1.89 13.29 -16.12
C VAL A 172 2.71 13.78 -17.32
N LEU A 173 3.62 12.95 -17.83
CA LEU A 173 4.46 13.26 -18.98
C LEU A 173 3.64 13.38 -20.26
N ASP A 174 2.79 12.38 -20.54
CA ASP A 174 1.91 12.34 -21.71
C ASP A 174 1.00 13.57 -21.77
N HIS A 175 0.42 13.97 -20.64
CA HIS A 175 -0.40 15.17 -20.57
C HIS A 175 0.39 16.44 -20.94
N LYS A 176 1.62 16.60 -20.41
CA LYS A 176 2.49 17.73 -20.74
C LYS A 176 2.92 17.74 -22.21
N ILE A 177 3.11 16.57 -22.80
CA ILE A 177 3.52 16.42 -24.21
C ILE A 177 2.32 16.73 -25.14
N LYS A 178 1.16 16.13 -24.88
CA LYS A 178 -0.06 16.28 -25.70
C LYS A 178 -0.70 17.67 -25.61
N TYR A 179 -0.38 18.45 -24.58
CA TYR A 179 -0.82 19.83 -24.48
C TYR A 179 -0.39 20.69 -25.68
N LYS A 180 0.72 20.34 -26.35
CA LYS A 180 1.14 20.98 -27.61
C LYS A 180 0.36 20.39 -28.78
N LYS A 181 -0.70 21.08 -29.23
CA LYS A 181 -1.53 20.66 -30.36
C LYS A 181 -0.67 20.57 -31.65
N SER A 182 -0.83 19.45 -32.37
CA SER A 182 -0.05 18.97 -33.53
C SER A 182 1.38 18.47 -33.24
N ILE A 183 1.49 17.21 -32.80
CA ILE A 183 2.77 16.51 -32.69
C ILE A 183 3.15 15.90 -34.05
N PRO A 184 4.33 16.20 -34.63
CA PRO A 184 4.84 15.56 -35.85
C PRO A 184 4.92 14.04 -35.74
N LEU A 185 4.72 13.33 -36.86
CA LEU A 185 4.73 11.86 -36.89
C LEU A 185 6.01 11.21 -36.32
N PRO A 186 7.23 11.70 -36.59
CA PRO A 186 8.44 11.13 -35.98
C PRO A 186 8.46 11.21 -34.45
N LEU A 187 7.92 12.30 -33.88
CA LEU A 187 7.80 12.45 -32.43
C LEU A 187 6.73 11.55 -31.85
N LYS A 188 5.59 11.37 -32.55
CA LYS A 188 4.57 10.39 -32.16
C LYS A 188 5.16 8.98 -32.03
N ARG A 189 5.97 8.55 -33.00
CA ARG A 189 6.64 7.24 -32.95
C ARG A 189 7.51 7.10 -31.71
N ARG A 190 8.30 8.12 -31.36
CA ARG A 190 9.14 8.12 -30.16
C ARG A 190 8.32 8.08 -28.86
N ILE A 191 7.20 8.80 -28.80
CA ILE A 191 6.29 8.76 -27.66
C ILE A 191 5.73 7.35 -27.48
N ASN A 192 5.34 6.68 -28.57
CA ASN A 192 4.85 5.30 -28.50
C ASN A 192 5.92 4.32 -28.02
N THR A 193 7.17 4.49 -28.47
CA THR A 193 8.30 3.70 -27.94
C THR A 193 8.48 3.92 -26.44
N LEU A 194 8.35 5.16 -25.95
CA LEU A 194 8.43 5.43 -24.52
C LEU A 194 7.26 4.79 -23.75
N ALA A 195 6.04 4.82 -24.28
CA ALA A 195 4.91 4.14 -23.65
C ALA A 195 5.18 2.64 -23.47
N ALA A 196 5.69 1.97 -24.52
CA ALA A 196 6.06 0.56 -24.48
C ALA A 196 7.21 0.28 -23.48
N LEU A 197 8.17 1.20 -23.35
CA LEU A 197 9.25 1.07 -22.36
C LEU A 197 8.73 1.19 -20.92
N PHE A 198 7.77 2.08 -20.67
CA PHE A 198 7.13 2.23 -19.36
C PHE A 198 6.33 0.97 -19.00
N GLU A 199 5.56 0.44 -19.95
CA GLU A 199 4.82 -0.81 -19.77
C GLU A 199 5.76 -1.99 -19.48
N LEU A 200 6.85 -2.13 -20.27
CA LEU A 200 7.86 -3.16 -20.02
C LEU A 200 8.49 -3.02 -18.64
N ALA A 201 8.84 -1.80 -18.24
CA ALA A 201 9.42 -1.54 -16.93
C ALA A 201 8.48 -1.99 -15.80
N ASP A 202 7.20 -1.67 -15.87
CA ASP A 202 6.21 -2.06 -14.86
C ASP A 202 6.10 -3.59 -14.71
N ARG A 203 6.04 -4.30 -15.84
CA ARG A 203 6.03 -5.77 -15.85
C ARG A 203 7.31 -6.36 -15.28
N GLU A 204 8.47 -5.80 -15.60
CA GLU A 204 9.76 -6.26 -15.07
C GLU A 204 9.89 -6.02 -13.57
N PHE A 205 9.45 -4.87 -13.05
CA PHE A 205 9.45 -4.62 -11.60
C PHE A 205 8.55 -5.61 -10.86
N TYR A 206 7.38 -5.93 -11.42
CA TYR A 206 6.51 -6.97 -10.86
C TYR A 206 7.16 -8.36 -10.89
N SER A 207 7.72 -8.76 -12.03
CA SER A 207 8.44 -10.03 -12.21
C SER A 207 9.60 -10.19 -11.22
N ILE A 208 10.38 -9.13 -11.00
CA ILE A 208 11.47 -9.13 -10.02
C ILE A 208 10.92 -9.31 -8.61
N ARG A 209 9.88 -8.58 -8.21
CA ARG A 209 9.23 -8.72 -6.90
C ARG A 209 8.80 -10.16 -6.62
N GLU A 210 8.06 -10.77 -7.54
CA GLU A 210 7.55 -12.14 -7.40
C GLU A 210 8.69 -13.15 -7.26
N LYS A 211 9.75 -13.01 -8.09
CA LYS A 211 10.92 -13.88 -8.01
C LYS A 211 11.68 -13.70 -6.70
N THR A 212 11.78 -12.48 -6.18
CA THR A 212 12.43 -12.20 -4.88
C THR A 212 11.64 -12.80 -3.73
N ILE A 213 10.31 -12.67 -3.72
CA ILE A 213 9.45 -13.28 -2.69
C ILE A 213 9.60 -14.81 -2.72
N LYS A 214 9.48 -15.41 -3.91
CA LYS A 214 9.62 -16.86 -4.07
C LYS A 214 11.00 -17.36 -3.66
N ALA A 215 12.07 -16.67 -4.04
CA ALA A 215 13.42 -17.04 -3.64
C ALA A 215 13.58 -17.00 -2.10
N ALA A 216 13.04 -15.97 -1.45
CA ALA A 216 13.06 -15.88 0.01
C ALA A 216 12.24 -17.00 0.68
N GLU A 217 11.09 -17.38 0.12
CA GLU A 217 10.29 -18.52 0.59
C GLU A 217 11.02 -19.85 0.40
N ASP A 218 11.62 -20.07 -0.77
CA ASP A 218 12.41 -21.27 -1.08
C ASP A 218 13.64 -21.36 -0.13
N GLU A 219 14.28 -20.24 0.18
CA GLU A 219 15.37 -20.15 1.16
C GLU A 219 14.89 -20.45 2.58
N LYS A 220 13.73 -19.90 3.00
CA LYS A 220 13.11 -20.25 4.30
C LYS A 220 12.80 -21.73 4.39
N GLN A 221 12.22 -22.34 3.35
CA GLN A 221 11.89 -23.77 3.34
C GLN A 221 13.15 -24.65 3.36
N LYS A 222 14.18 -24.29 2.58
CA LYS A 222 15.48 -24.96 2.63
C LYS A 222 16.10 -24.85 4.01
N ALA A 223 16.07 -23.68 4.64
CA ALA A 223 16.63 -23.49 5.96
C ALA A 223 15.87 -24.26 7.06
N LYS A 224 14.55 -24.46 6.92
CA LYS A 224 13.77 -25.33 7.81
C LYS A 224 14.08 -26.83 7.67
N THR A 225 14.41 -27.27 6.45
CA THR A 225 14.66 -28.70 6.15
C THR A 225 16.13 -29.08 6.15
N ALA A 226 17.03 -28.12 5.98
CA ALA A 226 18.47 -28.33 6.05
C ALA A 226 18.89 -28.49 7.51
N THR A 227 19.77 -29.45 7.77
CA THR A 227 20.58 -29.44 8.98
C THR A 227 21.32 -28.11 9.02
N PRO A 228 21.32 -27.39 10.16
CA PRO A 228 22.04 -26.13 10.27
C PRO A 228 23.50 -26.31 9.83
N SER A 229 24.04 -25.33 9.12
CA SER A 229 25.42 -25.37 8.64
C SER A 229 26.39 -25.23 9.82
N GLU A 230 27.45 -26.03 9.82
CA GLU A 230 28.57 -25.95 10.79
C GLU A 230 29.69 -25.00 10.33
N ASN A 231 29.68 -24.56 9.07
CA ASN A 231 30.82 -23.83 8.48
C ASN A 231 30.49 -22.39 8.05
N GLU A 232 29.21 -22.03 7.96
CA GLU A 232 28.78 -20.69 7.55
C GLU A 232 28.34 -19.87 8.76
N ALA A 233 28.61 -18.57 8.73
CA ALA A 233 28.12 -17.65 9.76
C ALA A 233 26.59 -17.54 9.72
N LEU A 234 25.98 -17.34 10.88
CA LEU A 234 24.56 -17.10 11.04
C LEU A 234 24.12 -15.92 10.16
N ASN A 235 23.02 -16.09 9.44
CA ASN A 235 22.43 -15.04 8.61
C ASN A 235 20.93 -14.94 8.90
N VAL A 236 20.27 -13.95 8.31
CA VAL A 236 18.84 -13.64 8.53
C VAL A 236 17.95 -14.85 8.25
N PHE A 237 18.22 -15.59 7.18
CA PHE A 237 17.41 -16.73 6.77
C PHE A 237 17.57 -17.93 7.69
N SER A 238 18.81 -18.28 8.04
CA SER A 238 19.12 -19.36 8.98
C SER A 238 18.66 -19.04 10.41
N PHE A 239 18.74 -17.77 10.82
CA PHE A 239 18.16 -17.30 12.07
C PHE A 239 16.64 -17.51 12.09
N LEU A 240 15.92 -17.00 11.08
CA LEU A 240 14.45 -17.15 10.99
C LEU A 240 14.03 -18.61 10.97
N ALA A 241 14.76 -19.47 10.27
CA ALA A 241 14.47 -20.90 10.24
C ALA A 241 14.57 -21.58 11.61
N ILE A 242 15.41 -21.08 12.51
CA ILE A 242 15.56 -21.60 13.88
C ILE A 242 14.50 -21.01 14.81
N VAL A 243 14.16 -19.72 14.67
CA VAL A 243 13.28 -19.03 15.64
C VAL A 243 11.79 -19.02 15.26
N ASP A 244 11.43 -19.14 13.99
CA ASP A 244 10.02 -19.09 13.54
C ASP A 244 9.18 -20.20 14.20
N GLU A 245 9.76 -21.38 14.45
CA GLU A 245 9.05 -22.49 15.10
C GLU A 245 8.85 -22.28 16.61
N LEU A 246 9.71 -21.47 17.25
CA LEU A 246 9.67 -21.23 18.70
C LEU A 246 8.67 -20.14 19.09
N PHE A 247 8.39 -19.21 18.17
CA PHE A 247 7.53 -18.07 18.41
C PHE A 247 6.36 -18.07 17.43
N ASP A 248 5.53 -19.12 17.51
CA ASP A 248 4.35 -19.24 16.65
C ASP A 248 3.42 -18.02 16.81
N GLY A 249 2.99 -17.47 15.69
CA GLY A 249 2.17 -16.26 15.64
C GLY A 249 2.91 -14.92 15.83
N TYR A 250 4.24 -14.89 15.99
CA TYR A 250 5.00 -13.63 16.02
C TYR A 250 5.60 -13.27 14.65
N ASP A 251 5.33 -12.04 14.19
CA ASP A 251 5.87 -11.54 12.92
C ASP A 251 7.24 -10.85 13.08
N PHE A 252 8.29 -11.56 12.71
CA PHE A 252 9.66 -11.05 12.66
C PHE A 252 9.87 -10.14 11.45
N HIS A 253 9.76 -8.83 11.68
CA HIS A 253 9.97 -7.82 10.65
C HIS A 253 11.43 -7.80 10.16
N SER A 254 11.65 -7.89 8.84
CA SER A 254 12.98 -8.03 8.21
C SER A 254 14.04 -7.06 8.75
N TYR A 255 13.76 -5.75 8.79
CA TYR A 255 14.70 -4.73 9.26
C TYR A 255 15.13 -4.89 10.73
N LYS A 256 14.27 -5.46 11.59
CA LYS A 256 14.62 -5.75 12.99
C LYS A 256 15.48 -7.01 13.09
N VAL A 257 15.19 -8.01 12.26
CA VAL A 257 15.97 -9.25 12.20
C VAL A 257 17.38 -8.97 11.72
N ASP A 258 17.54 -8.19 10.65
CA ASP A 258 18.85 -7.78 10.11
C ASP A 258 19.73 -7.15 11.21
N GLY A 259 19.16 -6.19 11.95
CA GLY A 259 19.86 -5.53 13.05
C GLY A 259 20.21 -6.49 14.19
N PHE A 260 19.32 -7.43 14.52
CA PHE A 260 19.56 -8.38 15.61
C PHE A 260 20.59 -9.45 15.24
N VAL A 261 20.56 -9.98 14.01
CA VAL A 261 21.60 -10.92 13.53
C VAL A 261 22.97 -10.22 13.49
N SER A 262 23.01 -8.98 13.04
CA SER A 262 24.23 -8.16 13.07
C SER A 262 24.75 -7.94 14.50
N GLU A 263 23.86 -7.72 15.47
CA GLU A 263 24.20 -7.62 16.89
C GLU A 263 24.81 -8.94 17.40
N ILE A 264 24.20 -10.09 17.10
CA ILE A 264 24.72 -11.41 17.50
C ILE A 264 26.14 -11.63 16.98
N LEU A 265 26.36 -11.39 15.67
CA LEU A 265 27.65 -11.55 15.02
C LEU A 265 28.70 -10.55 15.54
N SER A 266 28.28 -9.40 16.07
CA SER A 266 29.19 -8.43 16.69
C SER A 266 29.87 -8.94 17.96
N TYR A 267 29.28 -9.96 18.62
CA TYR A 267 29.86 -10.64 19.78
C TYR A 267 30.83 -11.77 19.39
N GLY A 268 30.93 -12.08 18.10
CA GLY A 268 31.79 -13.12 17.54
C GLY A 268 31.06 -13.96 16.50
N ASP A 269 31.81 -14.65 15.66
CA ASP A 269 31.24 -15.59 14.69
C ASP A 269 30.43 -16.67 15.42
N VAL A 270 29.23 -16.92 14.91
CA VAL A 270 28.31 -17.95 15.40
C VAL A 270 27.73 -18.62 14.17
N THR A 271 27.78 -19.95 14.12
CA THR A 271 27.17 -20.72 13.04
C THR A 271 25.69 -21.01 13.32
N PRO A 272 24.86 -21.30 12.31
CA PRO A 272 23.50 -21.76 12.52
C PRO A 272 23.39 -22.97 13.48
N SER A 273 24.33 -23.93 13.40
CA SER A 273 24.37 -25.09 14.31
C SER A 273 24.64 -24.71 15.75
N GLU A 274 25.61 -23.82 15.98
CA GLU A 274 25.91 -23.31 17.32
C GLU A 274 24.74 -22.51 17.88
N PHE A 275 24.13 -21.64 17.06
CA PHE A 275 22.97 -20.86 17.47
C PHE A 275 21.79 -21.77 17.83
N LYS A 276 21.50 -22.79 17.03
CA LYS A 276 20.46 -23.78 17.34
C LYS A 276 20.75 -24.51 18.65
N SER A 277 21.99 -24.94 18.88
CA SER A 277 22.40 -25.59 20.13
C SER A 277 22.25 -24.65 21.34
N ILE A 278 22.61 -23.38 21.20
CA ILE A 278 22.39 -22.36 22.24
C ILE A 278 20.90 -22.26 22.60
N ILE A 279 20.04 -22.24 21.58
CA ILE A 279 18.59 -22.17 21.73
C ILE A 279 18.06 -23.42 22.42
N ASP A 280 18.30 -24.60 21.85
CA ASP A 280 17.79 -25.89 22.35
C ASP A 280 18.18 -26.14 23.82
N ASN A 281 19.39 -25.74 24.23
CA ASN A 281 19.89 -25.97 25.59
C ASN A 281 19.33 -24.99 26.65
N ASN A 282 18.91 -23.79 26.24
CA ASN A 282 18.61 -22.70 27.19
C ASN A 282 17.18 -22.15 27.11
N PHE A 283 16.46 -22.39 26.00
CA PHE A 283 15.15 -21.78 25.76
C PHE A 283 14.12 -22.11 26.86
N SER A 284 13.98 -23.38 27.22
CA SER A 284 13.04 -23.83 28.26
C SER A 284 13.34 -23.23 29.65
N TYR A 285 14.61 -22.95 29.93
CA TYR A 285 15.03 -22.31 31.17
C TYR A 285 14.64 -20.82 31.20
N ILE A 286 14.80 -20.13 30.05
CA ILE A 286 14.37 -18.73 29.91
C ILE A 286 12.85 -18.60 29.90
N GLU A 287 12.12 -19.58 29.37
CA GLU A 287 10.66 -19.61 29.45
C GLU A 287 10.17 -19.64 30.91
N LYS A 288 10.84 -20.40 31.80
CA LYS A 288 10.55 -20.38 33.25
C LYS A 288 10.80 -18.99 33.86
N TYR A 289 11.87 -18.32 33.47
CA TYR A 289 12.17 -16.95 33.94
C TYR A 289 11.12 -15.95 33.45
N LYS A 290 10.71 -16.03 32.20
CA LYS A 290 9.64 -15.20 31.64
C LYS A 290 8.35 -15.36 32.44
N ASN A 291 7.94 -16.61 32.68
CA ASN A 291 6.71 -16.90 33.42
C ASN A 291 6.76 -16.38 34.87
N SER A 292 7.92 -16.42 35.54
CA SER A 292 8.06 -15.89 36.91
C SER A 292 7.94 -14.35 36.99
N ILE A 293 8.22 -13.65 35.89
CA ILE A 293 8.10 -12.20 35.80
C ILE A 293 6.66 -11.79 35.47
N ASP A 294 5.98 -12.51 34.58
CA ASP A 294 4.62 -12.21 34.12
C ASP A 294 3.55 -12.44 35.21
N GLU A 295 3.85 -13.20 36.27
CA GLU A 295 2.98 -13.37 37.44
C GLU A 295 2.86 -12.12 38.35
N THR A 296 3.62 -11.05 38.09
CA THR A 296 3.52 -9.79 38.86
C THR A 296 2.61 -8.74 38.20
N PRO A 297 1.50 -8.30 38.85
CA PRO A 297 0.41 -7.57 38.20
C PRO A 297 0.69 -6.09 37.83
N THR A 298 1.95 -5.64 37.84
CA THR A 298 2.30 -4.21 37.81
C THR A 298 3.23 -3.75 36.69
N ARG A 299 3.56 -4.57 35.67
CA ARG A 299 4.45 -4.12 34.58
C ARG A 299 3.86 -4.21 33.17
N LYS A 300 4.14 -3.13 32.43
CA LYS A 300 3.72 -2.80 31.05
C LYS A 300 4.66 -3.35 29.97
N HIS A 301 5.59 -4.23 30.32
CA HIS A 301 6.64 -4.70 29.41
C HIS A 301 6.63 -6.22 29.32
N ALA A 302 5.81 -6.76 28.43
CA ALA A 302 5.87 -8.16 28.04
C ALA A 302 7.28 -8.49 27.50
N PHE A 303 7.82 -9.65 27.88
CA PHE A 303 9.00 -10.21 27.22
C PHE A 303 8.67 -10.40 25.73
N ASN A 304 9.27 -9.57 24.87
CA ASN A 304 9.17 -9.79 23.43
C ASN A 304 10.18 -10.88 23.01
N PRO A 305 9.97 -11.56 21.86
CA PRO A 305 10.86 -12.63 21.41
C PRO A 305 12.34 -12.24 21.34
N TYR A 306 12.67 -11.01 20.94
CA TYR A 306 14.04 -10.53 20.92
C TYR A 306 14.66 -10.39 22.32
N THR A 307 13.85 -10.15 23.35
CA THR A 307 14.29 -10.08 24.75
C THR A 307 14.52 -11.48 25.30
N GLU A 308 13.65 -12.43 24.96
CA GLU A 308 13.83 -13.86 25.28
C GLU A 308 15.13 -14.39 24.68
N LEU A 309 15.33 -14.17 23.37
CA LEU A 309 16.54 -14.59 22.66
C LEU A 309 17.82 -13.98 23.24
N ARG A 310 17.79 -12.72 23.69
CA ARG A 310 18.94 -12.10 24.39
C ARG A 310 19.26 -12.78 25.72
N HIS A 311 18.26 -13.20 26.48
CA HIS A 311 18.48 -13.95 27.71
C HIS A 311 19.01 -15.36 27.42
N VAL A 312 18.54 -16.01 26.36
CA VAL A 312 19.07 -17.30 25.91
C VAL A 312 20.55 -17.19 25.55
N LEU A 313 20.93 -16.18 24.76
CA LEU A 313 22.32 -15.90 24.43
C LEU A 313 23.15 -15.64 25.70
N TYR A 314 22.69 -14.74 26.58
CA TYR A 314 23.37 -14.43 27.84
C TYR A 314 23.56 -15.64 28.74
N GLN A 315 22.56 -16.52 28.86
CA GLN A 315 22.66 -17.74 29.67
C GLN A 315 23.70 -18.72 29.09
N SER A 316 23.83 -18.80 27.77
CA SER A 316 24.78 -19.71 27.13
C SER A 316 26.24 -19.33 27.38
N ASP A 317 26.56 -18.03 27.37
CA ASP A 317 27.88 -17.50 27.72
C ASP A 317 27.73 -16.08 28.27
N LYS A 318 27.78 -15.97 29.60
CA LYS A 318 27.60 -14.71 30.34
C LYS A 318 28.70 -13.69 30.05
N THR A 319 29.86 -14.12 29.55
CA THR A 319 31.00 -13.24 29.22
C THR A 319 30.88 -12.76 27.78
N LYS A 320 30.66 -13.66 26.83
CA LYS A 320 30.54 -13.32 25.40
C LYS A 320 29.34 -12.40 25.14
N TYR A 321 28.20 -12.71 25.75
CA TYR A 321 26.94 -12.00 25.51
C TYR A 321 26.57 -11.02 26.64
N GLU A 322 27.54 -10.57 27.44
CA GLU A 322 27.29 -9.63 28.54
C GLU A 322 26.52 -8.38 28.08
N ARG A 323 26.90 -7.85 26.91
CA ARG A 323 26.30 -6.65 26.32
C ARG A 323 24.95 -6.88 25.66
N ALA A 324 24.48 -8.12 25.56
CA ALA A 324 23.16 -8.43 25.00
C ALA A 324 22.03 -8.00 25.95
N LEU A 325 22.31 -7.86 27.25
CA LEU A 325 21.34 -7.43 28.25
C LEU A 325 21.79 -6.12 28.89
N TYR A 326 20.84 -5.29 29.32
CA TYR A 326 21.16 -4.14 30.18
C TYR A 326 21.55 -4.61 31.59
N ASP A 327 22.34 -3.80 32.31
CA ASP A 327 22.83 -4.14 33.67
C ASP A 327 21.68 -4.50 34.62
N SER A 328 20.55 -3.79 34.52
CA SER A 328 19.36 -4.07 35.33
C SER A 328 18.69 -5.40 35.00
N GLN A 329 18.77 -5.87 33.76
CA GLN A 329 18.26 -7.18 33.34
C GLN A 329 19.20 -8.28 33.81
N ARG A 330 20.52 -8.11 33.63
CA ARG A 330 21.54 -9.06 34.11
C ARG A 330 21.44 -9.30 35.61
N LYS A 331 21.28 -8.23 36.40
CA LYS A 331 21.15 -8.33 37.85
C LYS A 331 19.90 -9.13 38.26
N LYS A 332 18.74 -8.78 37.73
CA LYS A 332 17.47 -9.48 38.02
C LYS A 332 17.51 -10.95 37.61
N PHE A 333 18.05 -11.23 36.42
CA PHE A 333 18.17 -12.60 35.94
C PHE A 333 19.16 -13.41 36.78
N SER A 334 20.28 -12.81 37.19
CA SER A 334 21.27 -13.45 38.07
C SER A 334 20.65 -13.81 39.44
N GLU A 335 19.97 -12.85 40.09
CA GLU A 335 19.23 -13.07 41.34
C GLU A 335 18.22 -14.22 41.21
N TRP A 336 17.42 -14.22 40.15
CA TRP A 336 16.47 -15.31 39.90
C TRP A 336 17.15 -16.67 39.63
N SER A 337 18.26 -16.67 38.88
CA SER A 337 19.00 -17.90 38.53
C SER A 337 19.72 -18.54 39.71
N GLU A 338 20.12 -17.75 40.72
CA GLU A 338 20.69 -18.27 41.97
C GLU A 338 19.65 -19.07 42.78
N GLU A 339 18.39 -18.62 42.76
CA GLU A 339 17.27 -19.29 43.42
C GLU A 339 16.71 -20.46 42.59
N ASN A 340 16.97 -20.48 41.27
CA ASN A 340 16.42 -21.44 40.32
C ASN A 340 17.53 -21.96 39.39
N PRO A 341 18.44 -22.84 39.85
CA PRO A 341 19.51 -23.37 39.00
C PRO A 341 18.96 -24.18 37.81
N GLN A 342 19.70 -24.17 36.69
CA GLN A 342 19.32 -24.79 35.40
C GLN A 342 19.26 -26.32 35.46
#